data_AF-A0A7L3TJB3-F1
#
_entry.id   AF-A0A7L3TJB3-F1
#
_cell.length_a   1.000
_cell.length_b   1.000
_cell.length_c   1.000
_cell.angle_alpha   90.00
_cell.angle_beta   90.00
_cell.angle_gamma   90.00
#
_symmetry.space_group_name_H-M   'P 1'
#
loop_
_entity.id
_entity.type
_entity.pdbx_description
1 polymer ?
#
loop_
_entity_poly.entity_id
_entity_poly.type
_entity_poly.pdbx_seq_one_letter_code
_entity_poly.pdbx_strand_id
1 'polypeptide(L)'
;PPPRADRPGSRHCGRCLITFPDAAFAARHAKRQHPGDFAAAALRGALFVCFVCARPFPSSPALLRHQRGHGPRRPPPRPPPPPPAPIP
;
A
#
# COMPACT_ATOMS: atom_id res chain seq x y z
N PRO A 1 25.79 -12.93 9.02
CA PRO A 1 25.88 -11.67 8.26
C PRO A 1 24.50 -11.30 7.72
N PRO A 2 24.00 -10.06 7.89
CA PRO A 2 22.74 -9.67 7.28
C PRO A 2 22.85 -9.75 5.75
N PRO A 3 21.78 -10.14 5.03
CA PRO A 3 21.80 -10.12 3.57
C PRO A 3 22.11 -8.69 3.12
N ARG A 4 23.12 -8.55 2.24
CA ARG A 4 23.58 -7.26 1.72
C ARG A 4 22.39 -6.61 1.02
N ALA A 5 21.71 -5.72 1.72
CA ALA A 5 20.56 -5.01 1.20
C ALA A 5 21.04 -4.17 0.02
N ASP A 6 20.53 -4.49 -1.16
CA ASP A 6 20.74 -3.78 -2.41
C ASP A 6 20.54 -2.28 -2.17
N ARG A 7 21.62 -1.50 -2.24
CA ARG A 7 21.57 -0.05 -2.04
C ARG A 7 20.87 0.54 -3.28
N PRO A 8 19.84 1.39 -3.14
CA PRO A 8 19.22 2.04 -4.29
C PRO A 8 20.30 2.77 -5.11
N GLY A 9 20.48 2.37 -6.37
CA GLY A 9 21.60 2.78 -7.24
C GLY A 9 22.67 1.71 -7.47
N SER A 10 22.51 0.50 -6.93
CA SER A 10 23.45 -0.61 -7.16
C SER A 10 23.31 -1.17 -8.57
N ARG A 11 24.45 -1.29 -9.26
CA ARG A 11 24.54 -1.97 -10.55
C ARG A 11 24.54 -3.50 -10.43
N HIS A 12 24.56 -4.04 -9.22
CA HIS A 12 24.57 -5.48 -8.98
C HIS A 12 23.29 -5.90 -8.28
N CYS A 13 22.78 -7.10 -8.60
CA CYS A 13 21.65 -7.66 -7.90
C CYS A 13 22.08 -8.21 -6.53
N GLY A 14 21.49 -7.73 -5.44
CA GLY A 14 21.79 -8.21 -4.08
C GLY A 14 21.48 -9.70 -3.81
N ARG A 15 20.70 -10.37 -4.66
CA ARG A 15 20.31 -11.79 -4.51
C ARG A 15 21.20 -12.74 -5.31
N CYS A 16 21.41 -12.47 -6.59
CA CYS A 16 22.20 -13.32 -7.49
C CYS A 16 23.62 -12.81 -7.72
N LEU A 17 23.95 -11.62 -7.21
CA LEU A 17 25.27 -10.96 -7.33
C LEU A 17 25.73 -10.69 -8.76
N ILE A 18 24.84 -10.84 -9.75
CA ILE A 18 25.09 -10.46 -11.14
C ILE A 18 25.31 -8.96 -11.21
N THR A 19 26.41 -8.56 -11.86
CA THR A 19 26.74 -7.16 -12.12
C THR A 19 26.22 -6.76 -13.49
N PHE A 20 25.45 -5.69 -13.53
CA PHE A 20 24.89 -5.10 -14.73
C PHE A 20 25.66 -3.83 -15.10
N PRO A 21 25.63 -3.42 -16.38
CA PRO A 21 26.25 -2.17 -16.81
C PRO A 21 25.57 -0.94 -16.20
N ASP A 22 24.27 -1.03 -15.92
CA ASP A 22 23.45 0.08 -15.42
C ASP A 22 22.45 -0.38 -14.34
N ALA A 23 22.10 0.54 -13.44
CA ALA A 23 21.16 0.29 -12.34
C ALA A 23 19.72 0.04 -12.84
N ALA A 24 19.29 0.64 -13.95
CA ALA A 24 17.98 0.36 -14.53
C ALA A 24 17.88 -1.09 -15.05
N PHE A 25 18.99 -1.64 -15.55
CA PHE A 25 19.04 -3.04 -15.99
C PHE A 25 19.00 -3.98 -14.79
N ALA A 26 19.73 -3.67 -13.73
CA ALA A 26 19.67 -4.41 -12.46
C ALA A 26 18.26 -4.37 -11.85
N ALA A 27 17.59 -3.22 -11.87
CA ALA A 27 16.21 -3.07 -11.41
C ALA A 27 15.23 -3.88 -12.28
N ARG A 28 15.39 -3.85 -13.61
CA ARG A 28 14.55 -4.62 -14.54
C ARG A 28 14.76 -6.13 -14.37
N HIS A 29 15.99 -6.56 -14.11
CA HIS A 29 16.31 -7.94 -13.75
C HIS A 29 15.64 -8.33 -12.43
N ALA A 30 15.82 -7.54 -11.36
CA ALA A 30 15.24 -7.81 -10.04
C ALA A 30 13.71 -7.86 -10.10
N LYS A 31 13.07 -6.94 -10.83
CA LYS A 31 11.61 -6.94 -11.03
C LYS A 31 11.09 -8.21 -11.69
N ARG A 32 11.87 -8.83 -12.60
CA ARG A 32 11.48 -10.04 -13.34
C ARG A 32 11.80 -11.33 -12.58
N GLN A 33 13.02 -11.44 -12.06
CA GLN A 33 13.54 -12.67 -11.45
C GLN A 33 13.30 -12.75 -9.95
N HIS A 34 13.18 -11.60 -9.29
CA HIS A 34 13.05 -11.49 -7.82
C HIS A 34 11.93 -10.51 -7.43
N PRO A 35 10.69 -10.73 -7.88
CA PRO A 35 9.61 -9.77 -7.66
C PRO A 35 9.34 -9.49 -6.18
N GLY A 36 9.46 -10.51 -5.30
CA GLY A 36 9.26 -10.36 -3.86
C GLY A 36 10.35 -9.52 -3.18
N ASP A 37 11.62 -9.82 -3.45
CA ASP A 37 12.76 -9.05 -2.92
C ASP A 37 12.78 -7.62 -3.49
N PHE A 38 12.45 -7.45 -4.78
CA PHE A 38 12.33 -6.13 -5.41
C PHE A 38 11.23 -5.29 -4.75
N ALA A 39 10.04 -5.87 -4.52
CA ALA A 39 8.96 -5.19 -3.83
C ALA A 39 9.33 -4.86 -2.38
N ALA A 40 9.94 -5.78 -1.65
CA ALA A 40 10.40 -5.54 -0.29
C ALA A 40 11.44 -4.41 -0.23
N ALA A 41 12.40 -4.38 -1.16
CA ALA A 41 13.40 -3.33 -1.26
C ALA A 41 12.79 -1.98 -1.67
N ALA A 42 11.88 -1.95 -2.63
CA ALA A 42 11.20 -0.73 -3.07
C ALA A 42 10.27 -0.14 -1.99
N LEU A 43 9.74 -0.98 -1.10
CA LEU A 43 8.89 -0.58 0.01
C LEU A 43 9.69 -0.34 1.32
N ARG A 44 11.02 -0.52 1.33
CA ARG A 44 11.84 -0.23 2.52
C ARG A 44 11.75 1.26 2.86
N GLY A 45 11.10 1.57 3.98
CA GLY A 45 10.91 2.93 4.47
C GLY A 45 9.76 3.69 3.81
N ALA A 46 9.03 3.08 2.88
CA ALA A 46 7.81 3.67 2.34
C ALA A 46 6.65 3.52 3.35
N LEU A 47 5.88 4.59 3.53
CA LEU A 47 4.68 4.59 4.37
C LEU A 47 3.43 4.49 3.48
N PHE A 48 2.45 3.73 3.96
CA PHE A 48 1.13 3.62 3.33
C PHE A 48 0.21 4.68 3.94
N VAL A 49 -0.26 5.63 3.13
CA VAL A 49 -1.02 6.79 3.63
C VAL A 49 -2.51 6.61 3.37
N CYS A 50 -3.34 6.87 4.37
CA CYS A 50 -4.79 6.88 4.20
C CYS A 50 -5.25 8.09 3.38
N PHE A 51 -5.96 7.87 2.28
CA PHE A 51 -6.47 8.96 1.44
C PHE A 51 -7.58 9.80 2.11
N VAL A 52 -8.23 9.28 3.16
CA VAL A 52 -9.32 9.98 3.86
C VAL A 52 -8.79 10.92 4.94
N CYS A 53 -7.77 10.50 5.70
CA CYS A 53 -7.28 11.24 6.88
C CYS A 53 -5.77 11.48 6.90
N ALA A 54 -5.06 11.16 5.82
CA ALA A 54 -3.62 11.32 5.64
C ALA A 54 -2.73 10.63 6.69
N ARG A 55 -3.28 9.73 7.53
CA ARG A 55 -2.48 8.98 8.51
C ARG A 55 -1.54 7.99 7.80
N PRO A 56 -0.24 7.98 8.15
CA PRO A 56 0.71 7.00 7.64
C PRO A 56 0.64 5.69 8.42
N PHE A 57 0.86 4.58 7.72
CA PHE A 57 0.90 3.22 8.25
C PHE A 57 2.15 2.49 7.74
N PRO A 58 2.76 1.62 8.57
CA PRO A 58 3.98 0.89 8.19
C PRO A 58 3.71 -0.27 7.22
N SER A 59 2.44 -0.62 6.97
CA SER A 59 2.08 -1.73 6.10
C SER A 59 0.71 -1.56 5.46
N SER A 60 0.56 -2.14 4.26
CA SER A 60 -0.71 -2.16 3.53
C SER A 60 -1.86 -2.80 4.34
N PRO A 61 -1.71 -3.98 5.00
CA PRO A 61 -2.79 -4.56 5.79
C PRO A 61 -3.26 -3.69 6.96
N ALA A 62 -2.34 -2.96 7.60
CA ALA A 62 -2.67 -2.02 8.67
C ALA A 62 -3.50 -0.84 8.13
N LEU A 63 -3.11 -0.30 6.97
CA LEU A 63 -3.89 0.72 6.26
C LEU A 63 -5.27 0.21 5.86
N LEU A 64 -5.39 -0.98 5.26
CA LEU A 64 -6.69 -1.55 4.86
C LEU A 64 -7.61 -1.78 6.06
N ARG A 65 -7.07 -2.23 7.20
CA ARG A 65 -7.86 -2.35 8.44
C ARG A 65 -8.34 -0.99 8.94
N HIS A 66 -7.49 0.02 8.86
CA HIS A 66 -7.85 1.38 9.23
C HIS A 66 -8.93 1.97 8.30
N GLN A 67 -8.79 1.79 6.98
CA GLN A 67 -9.76 2.30 6.00
C GLN A 67 -11.16 1.74 6.19
N ARG A 68 -11.29 0.48 6.61
CA ARG A 68 -12.58 -0.12 6.97
C ARG A 68 -13.29 0.62 8.10
N GLY A 69 -12.55 1.30 8.97
CA GLY A 69 -13.09 2.14 10.04
C GLY A 69 -13.68 3.47 9.55
N HIS A 70 -13.38 3.90 8.32
CA HIS A 70 -14.01 5.07 7.70
C HIS A 70 -15.42 4.80 7.16
N GLY A 71 -16.03 3.66 7.54
CA GLY A 71 -17.37 3.28 7.10
C GLY A 71 -18.36 4.45 7.17
N PRO A 72 -19.28 4.55 6.20
CA PRO A 72 -20.21 5.68 6.13
C PRO A 72 -20.92 5.80 7.46
N ARG A 73 -20.85 7.00 8.05
CA ARG A 73 -21.67 7.36 9.21
C ARG A 73 -23.11 7.00 8.84
N ARG A 74 -23.68 6.02 9.54
CA ARG A 74 -25.02 5.50 9.28
C ARG A 74 -25.95 6.70 9.04
N PRO A 75 -26.66 6.79 7.91
CA PRO A 75 -27.60 7.88 7.71
C PRO A 75 -28.56 7.91 8.90
N PRO A 76 -28.95 9.09 9.40
CA PRO A 76 -29.91 9.17 10.49
C PRO A 76 -31.16 8.35 10.11
N PRO A 77 -31.82 7.71 11.10
CA PRO A 77 -33.06 6.99 10.83
C PRO A 77 -34.02 7.93 10.08
N ARG A 78 -34.64 7.41 9.02
CA ARG A 78 -35.65 8.18 8.28
C ARG A 78 -36.74 8.58 9.28
N PRO A 79 -37.23 9.84 9.25
CA PRO A 79 -38.39 10.21 10.05
C PRO A 79 -39.58 9.31 9.66
N PRO A 80 -40.47 8.97 10.61
CA PRO A 80 -41.66 8.19 10.31
C PRO A 80 -42.50 8.92 9.25
N PRO A 81 -43.19 8.17 8.36
CA PRO A 81 -44.08 8.78 7.38
C PRO A 81 -45.17 9.61 8.08
N PRO A 82 -45.61 10.74 7.49
CA PRO A 82 -46.71 11.52 8.04
C PRO A 82 -47.99 10.67 8.13
N PRO A 83 -48.85 10.92 9.13
CA PRO A 83 -50.12 10.22 9.23
C PRO A 83 -50.98 10.44 7.98
N PRO A 84 -51.81 9.46 7.57
CA PRO A 84 -52.70 9.62 6.45
C PRO A 84 -53.66 10.80 6.70
N ALA A 85 -53.83 11.64 5.68
CA ALA A 85 -54.81 12.73 5.75
C ALA A 85 -56.23 12.16 5.92
N PRO A 86 -57.09 12.82 6.71
CA PRO A 86 -58.49 12.41 6.84
C PRO A 86 -59.17 12.48 5.46
N ILE A 87 -59.81 11.38 5.08
CA ILE A 87 -60.62 11.27 3.88
C ILE A 87 -61.92 12.07 4.14
N PRO A 88 -62.37 12.94 3.21
CA PRO A 88 -63.61 13.71 3.36
C PRO A 88 -64.87 12.84 3.35
#